data_AF-A0A535JIA9-F1
#
_entry.id   AF-A0A535JIA9-F1
#
_cell.length_a   1.000
_cell.length_b   1.000
_cell.length_c   1.000
_cell.angle_alpha   90.00
_cell.angle_beta   90.00
_cell.angle_gamma   90.00
#
_symmetry.space_group_name_H-M   'P 1'
#
loop_
_entity.id
_entity.type
_entity.pdbx_description
1 polymer ?
#
loop_
_entity_poly.entity_id
_entity_poly.type
_entity_poly.pdbx_seq_one_letter_code
_entity_poly.pdbx_strand_id
1 'polypeptide(L)'
;MDGAEMRAGGVGAVRDVRHPVDLAVEVMRDGRHVLLVGDGASRFARSHGVEMCDPSTFIIDRERQQRGGEGQGDTVGAVARDSHGHLAVAV
;
A
#
# COMPACT_ATOMS: atom_id res chain seq x y z
N MET A 1 3.88 -8.84 -2.29
CA MET A 1 4.89 -9.73 -2.90
C MET A 1 4.22 -11.03 -3.32
N ASP A 2 4.54 -11.48 -4.53
CA ASP A 2 4.16 -12.77 -5.10
C ASP A 2 5.38 -13.71 -5.04
N GLY A 3 5.27 -14.78 -4.26
CA GLY A 3 6.35 -15.75 -4.06
C GLY A 3 6.52 -16.76 -5.20
N ALA A 4 5.56 -16.89 -6.12
CA ALA A 4 5.68 -17.81 -7.24
C ALA A 4 6.69 -17.28 -8.28
N GLU A 5 6.62 -15.98 -8.56
CA GLU A 5 7.50 -15.32 -9.54
C GLU A 5 8.54 -14.40 -8.89
N MET A 6 8.62 -14.38 -7.55
CA MET A 6 9.50 -13.49 -6.78
C MET A 6 9.31 -11.99 -7.11
N ARG A 7 8.10 -11.61 -7.53
CA ARG A 7 7.76 -10.21 -7.84
C ARG A 7 7.36 -9.47 -6.57
N ALA A 8 7.78 -8.21 -6.48
CA ALA A 8 7.42 -7.34 -5.38
C ALA A 8 7.10 -5.93 -5.90
N GLY A 9 6.19 -5.28 -5.18
CA GLY A 9 5.85 -3.89 -5.35
C GLY A 9 5.54 -3.30 -3.99
N GLY A 10 5.89 -2.03 -3.82
CA GLY A 10 5.74 -1.31 -2.57
C GLY A 10 5.60 0.18 -2.84
N VAL A 11 4.94 0.85 -1.89
CA VAL A 11 4.83 2.30 -1.91
C VAL A 11 5.04 2.90 -0.53
N GLY A 12 5.54 4.12 -0.49
CA GLY A 12 5.78 4.84 0.76
C GLY A 12 5.43 6.31 0.67
N ALA A 13 5.08 6.90 1.81
CA ALA A 13 4.74 8.32 1.95
C ALA A 13 3.64 8.83 0.99
N VAL A 14 2.72 7.95 0.59
CA VAL A 14 1.56 8.29 -0.26
C VAL A 14 0.43 8.83 0.61
N ARG A 15 -0.28 9.85 0.14
CA ARG A 15 -1.28 10.56 0.97
C ARG A 15 -2.69 10.55 0.38
N ASP A 16 -2.79 10.39 -0.93
CA ASP A 16 -3.99 10.64 -1.73
C ASP A 16 -4.51 9.40 -2.46
N VAL A 17 -4.05 8.21 -2.06
CA VAL A 17 -4.44 6.92 -2.64
C VAL A 17 -5.31 6.18 -1.63
N ARG A 18 -6.51 5.76 -2.05
CA ARG A 18 -7.51 5.18 -1.14
C ARG A 18 -7.02 3.88 -0.50
N HIS A 19 -6.36 3.04 -1.29
CA HIS A 19 -5.88 1.74 -0.90
C HIS A 19 -4.41 1.59 -1.32
N PRO A 20 -3.44 1.88 -0.42
CA PRO A 20 -2.02 1.79 -0.75
C PRO A 20 -1.57 0.42 -1.26
N VAL A 21 -2.22 -0.66 -0.82
CA VAL A 21 -1.96 -2.03 -1.29
C VAL A 21 -2.27 -2.21 -2.78
N ASP A 22 -3.31 -1.57 -3.30
CA ASP A 22 -3.67 -1.66 -4.72
C ASP A 22 -2.58 -1.01 -5.58
N LEU A 23 -2.07 0.15 -5.14
CA LEU A 23 -0.94 0.80 -5.80
C LEU A 23 0.33 -0.06 -5.74
N ALA A 24 0.62 -0.71 -4.60
CA ALA A 24 1.76 -1.61 -4.50
C ALA A 24 1.64 -2.81 -5.47
N VAL A 25 0.41 -3.32 -5.67
CA VAL A 25 0.14 -4.36 -6.68
C VAL A 25 0.37 -3.84 -8.10
N GLU A 26 -0.03 -2.61 -8.42
CA GLU A 26 0.25 -2.01 -9.74
C GLU A 26 1.75 -1.80 -9.97
N VAL A 27 2.52 -1.39 -8.97
CA VAL A 27 3.99 -1.34 -9.06
C VAL A 27 4.58 -2.72 -9.34
N MET A 28 4.08 -3.75 -8.64
CA MET A 28 4.51 -5.14 -8.85
C MET A 28 4.19 -5.65 -10.26
N ARG A 29 3.01 -5.30 -10.81
CA ARG A 29 2.56 -5.69 -12.15
C ARG A 29 3.33 -4.98 -13.26
N ASP A 30 3.61 -3.69 -13.09
CA ASP A 30 4.41 -2.90 -14.02
C ASP A 30 5.86 -3.41 -14.12
N GLY A 31 6.42 -3.84 -12.99
CA GLY A 31 7.68 -4.60 -12.94
C GLY A 31 8.95 -3.80 -13.27
N ARG A 32 8.85 -2.50 -13.64
CA ARG A 32 10.04 -1.66 -13.89
C ARG A 32 10.77 -1.28 -12.61
N HIS A 33 10.02 -1.16 -11.52
CA HIS A 33 10.51 -0.77 -10.21
C HIS A 33 9.84 -1.60 -9.11
N VAL A 34 10.49 -1.72 -7.95
CA VAL A 34 9.93 -2.42 -6.78
C VAL A 34 9.30 -1.46 -5.78
N LEU A 35 9.78 -0.21 -5.70
CA LEU A 35 9.33 0.76 -4.69
C LEU A 35 9.19 2.16 -5.30
N LEU A 36 8.03 2.79 -5.11
CA LEU A 36 7.80 4.20 -5.44
C LEU A 36 7.41 4.98 -4.18
N VAL A 37 7.79 6.25 -4.08
CA VAL A 37 7.54 7.07 -2.89
C VAL A 37 6.98 8.46 -3.22
N GLY A 38 6.18 8.98 -2.29
CA GLY A 38 5.65 10.35 -2.32
C GLY A 38 4.91 10.70 -3.60
N ASP A 39 5.09 11.94 -4.07
CA ASP A 39 4.38 12.46 -5.25
C ASP A 39 4.63 11.66 -6.53
N GLY A 40 5.80 11.01 -6.64
CA GLY A 40 6.10 10.11 -7.76
C GLY A 40 5.18 8.89 -7.77
N ALA A 41 4.92 8.30 -6.60
CA ALA A 41 3.96 7.21 -6.45
C ALA A 41 2.53 7.67 -6.73
N SER A 42 2.13 8.86 -6.26
CA SER A 42 0.80 9.43 -6.55
C SER A 42 0.59 9.71 -8.04
N ARG A 43 1.62 10.18 -8.75
CA ARG A 43 1.55 10.36 -10.22
C ARG A 43 1.40 9.03 -10.94
N PHE A 44 2.14 8.01 -10.52
CA PHE A 44 2.02 6.66 -11.06
C PHE A 44 0.62 6.08 -10.80
N ALA A 45 0.07 6.26 -9.60
CA ALA A 45 -1.28 5.82 -9.25
C ALA A 45 -2.33 6.37 -10.22
N ARG A 46 -2.29 7.68 -10.49
CA ARG A 46 -3.20 8.35 -11.43
C ARG A 46 -3.04 7.83 -12.86
N SER A 47 -1.82 7.54 -13.32
CA SER A 47 -1.60 7.03 -14.67
C SER A 47 -2.03 5.56 -14.85
N HIS A 48 -2.19 4.81 -13.76
CA HIS A 48 -2.62 3.40 -13.77
C HIS A 48 -4.09 3.23 -13.31
N GLY A 49 -4.82 4.33 -13.11
CA GLY A 49 -6.25 4.28 -12.77
C GLY A 49 -6.55 3.79 -11.35
N VAL A 50 -5.58 3.88 -10.43
CA VAL A 50 -5.78 3.53 -9.02
C VAL A 50 -6.71 4.56 -8.35
N GLU A 51 -7.58 4.10 -7.45
CA GLU A 51 -8.53 4.98 -6.75
C GLU A 51 -7.80 6.02 -5.88
N MET A 52 -8.04 7.29 -6.20
CA MET A 52 -7.54 8.42 -5.44
C MET A 52 -8.58 8.86 -4.40
N CYS A 53 -8.14 9.43 -3.29
CA CYS A 53 -9.03 10.00 -2.28
C CYS A 53 -8.45 11.26 -1.64
N ASP A 54 -9.31 12.06 -1.01
CA ASP A 54 -8.86 13.17 -0.18
C ASP A 54 -8.15 12.62 1.08
N PRO A 55 -6.95 13.10 1.43
CA PRO A 55 -6.23 12.63 2.63
C PRO A 55 -7.00 12.76 3.94
N SER A 56 -7.96 13.71 4.01
CA SER A 56 -8.84 13.87 5.17
C SER A 56 -9.73 12.65 5.44
N THR A 57 -9.97 11.80 4.43
CA THR A 57 -10.72 10.54 4.56
C THR A 57 -10.09 9.60 5.59
N PHE A 58 -8.77 9.65 5.79
CA PHE A 58 -8.06 8.80 6.74
C PHE A 58 -8.03 9.36 8.17
N ILE A 59 -8.51 10.58 8.37
CA ILE A 59 -8.39 11.26 9.64
C ILE A 59 -9.70 11.11 10.42
N ILE A 60 -9.69 10.24 11.43
CA ILE A 60 -10.83 10.05 12.34
C ILE A 60 -10.58 10.74 13.69
N ASP A 61 -11.67 11.18 14.34
CA ASP A 61 -11.59 11.97 15.58
C ASP A 61 -10.92 11.24 16.72
N ARG A 62 -11.10 9.91 16.81
CA ARG A 62 -10.42 9.06 17.79
C ARG A 62 -8.90 9.23 17.72
N GLU A 63 -8.33 9.11 16.53
CA GLU A 63 -6.88 9.24 16.32
C GLU A 63 -6.40 10.67 16.54
N ARG A 64 -7.22 11.68 16.22
CA ARG A 64 -6.88 13.09 16.50
C ARG A 64 -6.76 13.36 17.99
N GLN A 65 -7.67 12.82 18.81
CA GLN A 65 -7.70 13.02 20.25
C GLN A 65 -6.58 12.26 20.99
N GLN A 66 -6.10 11.15 20.41
CA GLN A 66 -5.01 10.33 20.95
C GLN A 66 -3.61 10.84 20.54
N ARG A 67 -3.51 11.85 19.67
CA ARG A 67 -2.23 12.48 19.30
C ARG A 67 -1.59 13.14 20.52
N GLY A 68 -0.65 12.42 21.13
CA GLY A 68 0.02 12.79 22.37
C GLY A 68 0.51 11.58 23.18
N GLY A 69 -0.07 10.39 22.95
CA GLY A 69 0.50 9.11 23.39
C GLY A 69 1.44 8.52 22.33
N GLU A 70 2.45 7.75 22.73
CA GLU A 70 3.23 6.93 21.80
C GLU A 70 2.27 6.03 21.01
N GLY A 71 2.12 6.32 19.72
CA GLY A 71 1.17 5.60 18.87
C GLY A 71 1.50 4.12 18.86
N GLN A 72 0.57 3.31 19.37
CA GLN A 72 0.67 1.87 19.27
C GLN A 72 0.63 1.49 17.77
N GLY A 73 1.57 0.65 17.34
CA GLY A 73 1.76 0.26 15.95
C GLY A 73 0.62 -0.60 15.41
N ASP A 74 -0.51 0.03 15.09
CA ASP A 74 -1.72 -0.60 14.54
C ASP A 74 -1.58 -0.86 13.03
N THR A 75 -0.50 -1.53 12.63
CA THR A 75 -0.28 -1.96 11.24
C THR A 75 -1.13 -3.19 10.93
N VAL A 76 -1.43 -3.38 9.64
CA VAL A 76 -2.15 -4.55 9.14
C VAL A 76 -1.27 -5.31 8.16
N GLY A 77 -1.49 -6.61 8.06
CA GLY A 77 -0.78 -7.44 7.10
C GLY A 77 -1.44 -8.81 6.97
N ALA A 78 -1.19 -9.47 5.84
CA ALA A 78 -1.72 -10.79 5.56
C ALA A 78 -0.69 -11.64 4.82
N VAL A 79 -0.70 -12.95 5.15
CA VAL A 79 0.03 -14.00 4.43
C VAL A 79 -0.96 -15.07 4.00
N ALA A 80 -0.77 -15.64 2.82
CA ALA A 80 -1.64 -16.69 2.30
C ALA A 80 -0.85 -17.74 1.50
N ARG A 81 -1.40 -18.95 1.43
CA ARG A 81 -0.95 -20.05 0.57
C ARG A 81 -2.13 -20.54 -0.26
N ASP A 82 -1.96 -20.64 -1.57
CA ASP A 82 -3.01 -21.20 -2.46
C ASP A 82 -2.95 -22.74 -2.55
N SER A 83 -3.87 -23.34 -3.31
CA SER A 83 -3.93 -24.80 -3.51
C SER A 83 -2.75 -25.38 -4.30
N HIS A 84 -2.03 -24.55 -5.06
CA HIS A 84 -0.83 -24.94 -5.80
C HIS A 84 0.44 -24.81 -4.95
N GLY A 85 0.32 -24.25 -3.75
CA GLY A 85 1.42 -24.04 -2.82
C GLY A 85 2.15 -22.71 -3.01
N HIS A 86 1.63 -21.79 -3.84
CA HIS A 86 2.19 -20.46 -3.98
C HIS A 86 1.92 -19.63 -2.73
N LEU A 87 2.91 -18.82 -2.34
CA LEU A 87 2.82 -17.92 -1.19
C LEU A 87 2.68 -16.48 -1.66
N ALA A 88 1.87 -15.70 -0.95
CA ALA A 88 1.75 -14.26 -1.15
C ALA A 88 1.70 -13.53 0.20
N VAL A 89 2.21 -12.29 0.21
CA VAL A 89 2.24 -11.43 1.41
C VAL A 89 1.97 -9.97 1.03
N ALA A 90 1.24 -9.26 1.89
CA ALA A 90 1.02 -7.81 1.84
C ALA A 90 1.04 -7.21 3.26
N VAL A 91 1.54 -5.98 3.36
CA VAL A 91 1.65 -5.15 4.58
C VAL A 91 1.45 -3.69 4.20
#